data_AF-A0A965VUV1-F1
#
_entry.id   AF-A0A965VUV1-F1
#
_cell.length_a   1.000
_cell.length_b   1.000
_cell.length_c   1.000
_cell.angle_alpha   90.00
_cell.angle_beta   90.00
_cell.angle_gamma   90.00
#
_symmetry.space_group_name_H-M   'P 1'
#
loop_
_entity.id
_entity.type
_entity.pdbx_description
1 polymer ?
#
loop_
_entity_poly.entity_id
_entity_poly.type
_entity_poly.pdbx_seq_one_letter_code
_entity_poly.pdbx_strand_id
1 'polypeptide(L)'
;DKTRLRAAGSGSFCEWKGPALYWDLIDGARCLPRVAWSYPQPLAGAEPLADCIAFYAHHLDCTVDGARAVPQSGGFYGGWITPDLSGPFKGEPNSSNW
;
A
#
# COMPACT_ATOMS: atom_id res chain seq x y z
N ASP A 1 7.37 -10.10 10.28
CA ASP A 1 7.45 -11.46 9.69
C ASP A 1 6.53 -11.52 8.47
N LYS A 2 7.01 -12.04 7.33
CA LYS A 2 6.29 -12.11 6.04
C LYS A 2 5.61 -13.48 5.83
N THR A 3 5.58 -14.36 6.84
CA THR A 3 5.02 -15.73 6.77
C THR A 3 3.57 -15.81 6.26
N ARG A 4 2.77 -14.76 6.44
CA ARG A 4 1.38 -14.69 5.95
C ARG A 4 1.23 -14.14 4.53
N LEU A 5 2.33 -13.75 3.87
CA LEU A 5 2.30 -13.15 2.55
C LEU A 5 2.67 -14.18 1.47
N ARG A 6 1.88 -14.24 0.41
CA ARG A 6 2.14 -15.07 -0.77
C ARG A 6 2.29 -14.19 -2.00
N ALA A 7 3.32 -14.41 -2.80
CA ALA A 7 3.53 -13.62 -4.02
C ALA A 7 2.33 -13.78 -4.98
N ALA A 8 1.78 -12.66 -5.45
CA ALA A 8 0.52 -12.59 -6.18
C ALA A 8 0.70 -12.44 -7.70
N GLY A 9 1.71 -13.12 -8.26
CA GLY A 9 2.03 -13.07 -9.68
C GLY A 9 2.73 -11.77 -10.09
N SER A 10 2.19 -11.08 -11.11
CA SER A 10 2.86 -9.93 -11.73
C SER A 10 2.84 -8.66 -10.88
N GLY A 11 3.97 -7.96 -10.93
CA GLY A 11 4.20 -6.65 -10.33
C GLY A 11 3.73 -5.47 -11.18
N SER A 12 4.07 -4.26 -10.74
CA SER A 12 4.02 -3.05 -11.54
C SER A 12 5.37 -2.35 -11.48
N PHE A 13 5.63 -1.39 -12.37
CA PHE A 13 6.86 -0.60 -12.33
C PHE A 13 6.52 0.85 -11.97
N CYS A 14 7.34 1.43 -11.09
CA CYS A 14 7.31 2.84 -10.76
C CYS A 14 8.66 3.44 -11.15
N GLU A 15 8.64 4.50 -11.95
CA GLU A 15 9.82 5.18 -12.46
C GLU A 15 10.71 5.79 -11.35
N TRP A 16 10.14 6.04 -10.17
CA TRP A 16 10.88 6.58 -9.01
C TRP A 16 11.33 5.53 -8.01
N LYS A 17 10.63 4.39 -7.91
CA LYS A 17 10.83 3.40 -6.84
C LYS A 17 11.32 2.05 -7.36
N GLY A 18 11.10 1.75 -8.63
CA GLY A 18 11.48 0.50 -9.27
C GLY A 18 10.34 -0.52 -9.37
N PRO A 19 10.69 -1.80 -9.60
CA PRO A 19 9.72 -2.89 -9.71
C PRO A 19 9.04 -3.16 -8.36
N ALA A 20 7.71 -3.05 -8.34
CA ALA A 20 6.88 -3.46 -7.22
C ALA A 20 6.48 -4.93 -7.36
N LEU A 21 6.50 -5.67 -6.26
CA LEU A 21 5.93 -7.01 -6.16
C LEU A 21 4.66 -6.97 -5.30
N TYR A 22 3.59 -7.60 -5.78
CA TYR A 22 2.33 -7.69 -5.03
C TYR A 22 2.23 -8.98 -4.22
N TRP A 23 1.50 -8.89 -3.12
CA TRP A 23 1.31 -9.97 -2.15
C TRP A 23 -0.17 -10.16 -1.83
N ASP A 24 -0.58 -11.42 -1.78
CA ASP A 24 -1.79 -11.85 -1.11
C ASP A 24 -1.51 -11.94 0.39
N LEU A 25 -2.47 -11.53 1.22
CA LEU A 25 -2.45 -11.79 2.66
C LEU A 25 -3.32 -13.01 2.96
N ILE A 26 -2.71 -14.01 3.58
CA ILE A 26 -3.36 -15.26 4.00
C ILE A 26 -3.62 -15.23 5.49
N ASP A 27 -4.88 -15.39 5.89
CA ASP A 27 -5.33 -15.45 7.28
C ASP A 27 -6.26 -16.65 7.49
N GLY A 28 -5.67 -17.79 7.85
CA GLY A 28 -6.39 -19.07 7.89
C GLY A 28 -6.97 -19.43 6.53
N ALA A 29 -8.29 -19.54 6.44
CA ALA A 29 -9.01 -19.80 5.19
C ALA A 29 -9.27 -18.55 4.35
N ARG A 30 -9.03 -17.34 4.89
CA ARG A 30 -9.24 -16.07 4.17
C ARG A 30 -8.00 -15.72 3.36
N CYS A 31 -8.23 -15.25 2.14
CA CYS A 31 -7.20 -14.72 1.25
C CYS A 31 -7.63 -13.33 0.81
N LEU A 32 -6.83 -12.30 1.12
CA LEU A 32 -6.99 -10.96 0.59
C LEU A 32 -6.01 -10.79 -0.58
N PRO A 33 -6.51 -10.86 -1.84
CA PRO A 33 -5.64 -10.87 -2.99
C PRO A 33 -4.99 -9.51 -3.21
N ARG A 34 -3.69 -9.49 -3.53
CA ARG A 34 -2.93 -8.28 -3.90
C ARG A 34 -3.10 -7.09 -2.93
N VAL A 35 -3.33 -7.37 -1.64
CA VAL A 35 -3.60 -6.36 -0.62
C VAL A 35 -2.32 -5.67 -0.11
N ALA A 36 -1.15 -6.24 -0.42
CA ALA A 36 0.14 -5.68 -0.07
C ALA A 36 1.07 -5.56 -1.28
N TRP A 37 2.07 -4.69 -1.17
CA TRP A 37 3.17 -4.60 -2.12
C TRP A 37 4.50 -4.28 -1.44
N SER A 38 5.60 -4.53 -2.16
CA SER A 38 6.96 -4.19 -1.72
C SER A 38 7.84 -3.84 -2.92
N TYR A 39 8.96 -3.17 -2.67
CA TYR A 39 10.00 -2.92 -3.66
C TYR A 39 11.26 -3.70 -3.27
N PRO A 40 11.41 -4.98 -3.69
CA PRO A 40 12.55 -5.82 -3.27
C PRO A 40 13.87 -5.38 -3.93
N GLN A 41 13.80 -4.64 -5.03
CA GLN A 41 14.94 -4.09 -5.76
C GLN A 41 14.66 -2.61 -6.06
N PRO A 42 14.63 -1.76 -5.03
CA PRO A 42 14.27 -0.36 -5.22
C PRO A 42 15.33 0.37 -6.04
N LEU A 43 14.90 1.42 -6.76
CA LEU A 43 15.82 2.31 -7.48
C LEU A 43 16.58 3.23 -6.51
N ALA A 44 17.60 3.90 -7.04
CA ALA A 44 18.41 4.86 -6.29
C ALA A 44 17.54 5.95 -5.67
N GLY A 45 17.75 6.24 -4.38
CA GLY A 45 16.93 7.15 -3.57
C GLY A 45 15.70 6.51 -2.89
N ALA A 46 15.38 5.26 -3.23
CA ALA A 46 14.29 4.49 -2.61
C ALA A 46 14.79 3.25 -1.85
N GLU A 47 16.10 3.13 -1.62
CA GLU A 47 16.75 2.03 -0.90
C GLU A 47 16.12 1.69 0.46
N PRO A 48 15.67 2.67 1.27
CA PRO A 48 15.00 2.37 2.53
C PRO A 48 13.74 1.50 2.40
N LEU A 49 13.16 1.37 1.20
CA LEU A 49 11.97 0.55 0.96
C LEU A 49 12.26 -0.94 0.79
N ALA A 50 13.52 -1.36 0.65
CA ALA A 50 13.91 -2.73 0.27
C ALA A 50 13.28 -3.82 1.16
N ASP A 51 13.20 -3.56 2.46
CA ASP A 51 12.68 -4.50 3.45
C ASP A 51 11.24 -4.24 3.88
N CYS A 52 10.63 -3.18 3.36
CA CYS A 52 9.29 -2.75 3.74
C CYS A 52 8.19 -3.51 2.99
N ILE A 53 7.05 -3.67 3.66
CA ILE A 53 5.77 -4.04 3.05
C ILE A 53 4.80 -2.88 3.27
N ALA A 54 4.12 -2.49 2.21
CA ALA A 54 2.99 -1.55 2.28
C ALA A 54 1.69 -2.30 2.02
N PHE A 55 0.59 -1.79 2.58
CA PHE A 55 -0.74 -2.42 2.51
C PHE A 55 -1.79 -1.42 2.03
N TYR A 56 -2.75 -1.93 1.26
CA TYR A 56 -4.00 -1.22 0.96
C TYR A 56 -4.94 -1.33 2.16
N ALA A 57 -5.28 -0.20 2.78
CA ALA A 57 -6.11 -0.19 3.99
C ALA A 57 -7.60 -0.51 3.72
N HIS A 58 -8.06 -0.57 2.46
CA HIS A 58 -9.47 -0.76 2.10
C HIS A 58 -10.14 -2.00 2.70
N HIS A 59 -9.38 -3.05 2.96
CA HIS A 59 -9.89 -4.33 3.46
C HIS A 59 -9.31 -4.72 4.83
N LEU A 60 -8.67 -3.77 5.50
CA LEU A 60 -7.96 -3.97 6.75
C LEU A 60 -8.46 -2.97 7.79
N ASP A 61 -8.34 -3.33 9.06
CA ASP A 61 -8.48 -2.38 10.15
C ASP A 61 -7.08 -1.94 10.59
N CYS A 62 -6.78 -0.67 10.38
CA CYS A 62 -5.43 -0.15 10.45
C CYS A 62 -5.38 1.07 11.36
N THR A 63 -4.34 1.16 12.19
CA THR A 63 -4.11 2.31 13.07
C THR A 63 -2.67 2.78 12.99
N VAL A 64 -2.47 4.09 13.07
CA VAL A 64 -1.16 4.73 13.27
C VAL A 64 -1.23 5.47 14.61
N ASP A 65 -0.34 5.13 15.54
CA ASP A 65 -0.30 5.71 16.89
C ASP A 65 -1.67 5.72 17.60
N GLY A 66 -2.45 4.65 17.41
CA GLY A 66 -3.79 4.50 17.97
C GLY A 66 -4.91 5.21 17.21
N ALA A 67 -4.59 6.06 16.23
CA ALA A 67 -5.59 6.68 15.36
C ALA A 67 -5.93 5.76 14.18
N ARG A 68 -7.23 5.54 13.93
CA ARG A 68 -7.69 4.72 12.80
C ARG A 68 -7.34 5.38 11.47
N ALA A 69 -6.68 4.64 10.59
CA ALA A 69 -6.39 5.05 9.23
C ALA A 69 -7.61 4.81 8.32
N VAL A 70 -8.04 5.85 7.63
CA VAL A 70 -9.05 5.78 6.57
C VAL A 70 -8.33 5.60 5.23
N PRO A 71 -8.72 4.63 4.39
CA PRO A 71 -8.09 4.44 3.10
C PRO A 71 -8.40 5.62 2.16
N GLN A 72 -7.41 6.03 1.38
CA GLN A 72 -7.58 7.03 0.33
C GLN A 72 -8.62 6.59 -0.72
N SER A 73 -9.51 7.49 -1.11
CA SER A 73 -10.59 7.22 -2.06
C SER A 73 -10.11 6.67 -3.42
N GLY A 74 -10.96 5.87 -4.07
CA GLY A 74 -10.78 5.42 -5.46
C GLY A 74 -10.05 4.08 -5.65
N GLY A 75 -9.56 3.43 -4.58
CA GLY A 75 -9.04 2.05 -4.64
C GLY A 75 -7.70 1.87 -5.35
N PHE A 76 -7.25 2.89 -6.09
CA PHE A 76 -5.98 2.88 -6.82
C PHE A 76 -4.80 3.28 -5.94
N TYR A 77 -5.00 4.27 -5.06
CA TYR A 77 -3.95 4.77 -4.17
C TYR A 77 -3.97 4.03 -2.84
N GLY A 78 -2.81 3.55 -2.40
CA GLY A 78 -2.64 2.91 -1.10
C GLY A 78 -2.39 3.91 0.04
N GLY A 79 -2.98 5.10 0.00
CA GLY A 79 -2.80 6.13 1.02
C GLY A 79 -3.56 5.82 2.32
N TRP A 80 -2.95 6.22 3.42
CA TRP A 80 -3.46 6.07 4.79
C TRP A 80 -3.74 7.46 5.34
N ILE A 81 -5.02 7.79 5.54
CA ILE A 81 -5.44 9.10 6.04
C ILE A 81 -5.74 9.00 7.53
N THR A 82 -5.03 9.78 8.33
CA THR A 82 -5.21 9.90 9.78
C THR A 82 -5.74 11.29 10.15
N PRO A 83 -6.30 11.50 11.36
CA PRO A 83 -6.95 12.76 11.73
C PRO A 83 -6.05 14.02 11.70
N ASP A 84 -4.74 13.85 11.76
CA ASP A 84 -3.74 14.91 11.66
C ASP A 84 -3.46 15.37 10.23
N LEU A 85 -3.92 14.63 9.22
CA LEU A 85 -3.76 14.99 7.81
C LEU A 85 -4.96 15.81 7.30
N SER A 86 -4.68 16.81 6.45
CA SER A 86 -5.70 17.64 5.79
C SER A 86 -5.63 17.47 4.28
N GLY A 87 -6.80 17.39 3.63
CA GLY A 87 -6.94 17.25 2.19
C GLY A 87 -6.81 18.58 1.40
N PRO A 88 -7.07 18.56 0.08
CA PRO A 88 -7.66 17.45 -0.67
C PRO A 88 -6.70 16.27 -0.85
N PHE A 89 -7.24 15.05 -0.84
CA PHE A 89 -6.46 13.84 -1.11
C PHE A 89 -6.70 13.37 -2.54
N LYS A 90 -5.63 12.89 -3.19
CA LYS A 90 -5.70 12.36 -4.56
C LYS A 90 -6.72 11.22 -4.65
N GLY A 91 -7.43 11.07 -5.77
CA GLY A 91 -8.45 10.04 -5.95
C GLY A 91 -9.87 10.45 -5.56
N GLU A 92 -10.06 11.59 -4.89
CA GLU A 92 -11.37 12.24 -4.80
C GLU A 92 -11.75 12.92 -6.14
N PRO A 93 -13.04 13.06 -6.46
CA PRO A 93 -13.47 13.86 -7.61
C PRO A 93 -12.81 15.24 -7.60
N ASN A 94 -12.16 15.63 -8.71
CA ASN A 94 -11.42 16.89 -8.90
C ASN A 94 -10.04 17.01 -8.21
N SER A 95 -9.48 15.94 -7.62
CA SER A 95 -8.12 15.94 -7.02
C SER A 95 -6.99 15.56 -7.99
N SER A 96 -7.24 15.65 -9.31
CA SER A 96 -6.35 15.16 -10.37
C SER A 96 -5.13 16.03 -10.64
N ASN A 97 -5.17 17.29 -10.21
CA ASN A 97 -4.08 18.23 -10.36
C ASN A 97 -3.38 18.40 -9.01
N TRP A 98 -2.05 18.38 -9.06
CA TRP A 98 -1.13 18.62 -7.96
C TRP A 98 -1.43 19.93 -7.23
#